data_AF-A0A2N1AUM1-F1
#
_entry.id   AF-A0A2N1AUM1-F1
#
_cell.length_a   1.000
_cell.length_b   1.000
_cell.length_c   1.000
_cell.angle_alpha   90.00
_cell.angle_beta   90.00
_cell.angle_gamma   90.00
#
_symmetry.space_group_name_H-M   'P 1'
#
loop_
_entity.id
_entity.type
_entity.pdbx_description
1 polymer ?
#
loop_
_entity_poly.entity_id
_entity_poly.type
_entity_poly.pdbx_seq_one_letter_code
_entity_poly.pdbx_strand_id
1 'polypeptide(L)'
;MWLTLIELILGEELIEQLIITAAYNEPTAANSGHLLHLNDLVPYGLVTNLFRQKILQIFYYKYHKQYDFLRAEAKPDESDNEVDASGSRFAVSHDSLHRFISFRRVYVVAGVVFNFVTSFAVLLFGDLTLALLTSLAIEGLRRLARL
;
A
#
# COMPACT_ATOMS: atom_id res chain seq x y z
N MET A 1 7.21 -8.61 10.14
CA MET A 1 7.53 -7.21 10.47
C MET A 1 7.94 -6.38 9.24
N TRP A 2 8.88 -6.84 8.42
CA TRP A 2 9.36 -6.08 7.25
C TRP A 2 8.26 -5.63 6.26
N LEU A 3 7.29 -6.51 5.94
CA LEU A 3 6.16 -6.16 5.08
C LEU A 3 5.29 -5.02 5.64
N THR A 4 5.15 -4.92 6.96
CA THR A 4 4.40 -3.83 7.61
C THR A 4 5.11 -2.49 7.44
N LEU A 5 6.45 -2.46 7.44
CA LEU A 5 7.20 -1.22 7.22
C LEU A 5 7.04 -0.73 5.78
N ILE A 6 7.15 -1.64 4.81
CA ILE A 6 6.94 -1.31 3.39
C ILE A 6 5.50 -0.86 3.15
N GLU A 7 4.52 -1.54 3.75
CA GLU A 7 3.11 -1.13 3.73
C GLU A 7 2.91 0.26 4.34
N LEU A 8 3.56 0.62 5.45
CA LEU A 8 3.42 1.97 6.02
C LEU A 8 3.98 3.05 5.09
N ILE A 9 5.01 2.74 4.31
CA ILE A 9 5.65 3.67 3.38
C ILE A 9 4.81 3.81 2.09
N LEU A 10 4.37 2.70 1.51
CA LEU A 10 3.73 2.66 0.19
C LEU A 10 2.20 2.52 0.26
N GLY A 11 1.64 2.23 1.43
CA GLY A 11 0.25 1.83 1.62
C GLY A 11 -0.76 2.86 1.13
N GLU A 12 -0.43 4.15 1.23
CA GLU A 12 -1.28 5.22 0.67
C GLU A 12 -1.45 5.07 -0.84
N GLU A 13 -0.35 4.90 -1.57
CA GLU A 13 -0.34 4.73 -3.03
C GLU A 13 -0.98 3.40 -3.44
N LEU A 14 -0.69 2.33 -2.68
CA LEU A 14 -1.31 1.02 -2.90
C LEU A 14 -2.84 1.07 -2.73
N ILE A 15 -3.34 1.74 -1.69
CA ILE A 15 -4.78 1.90 -1.50
C ILE A 15 -5.38 2.78 -2.59
N GLU A 16 -4.73 3.87 -2.98
CA GLU A 16 -5.21 4.75 -4.04
C GLU A 16 -5.37 4.00 -5.37
N GLN A 17 -4.39 3.17 -5.74
CA GLN A 17 -4.49 2.32 -6.92
C GLN A 17 -5.68 1.35 -6.82
N LEU A 18 -5.92 0.73 -5.66
CA LEU A 18 -7.06 -0.16 -5.48
C LEU A 18 -8.41 0.56 -5.52
N ILE A 19 -8.51 1.80 -5.03
CA ILE A 19 -9.72 2.62 -5.18
C ILE A 19 -10.00 2.87 -6.66
N ILE A 20 -8.96 3.26 -7.42
CA ILE A 20 -9.08 3.53 -8.87
C ILE A 20 -9.53 2.25 -9.58
N THR A 21 -8.87 1.12 -9.32
CA THR A 21 -9.24 -0.17 -9.91
C THR A 21 -10.67 -0.58 -9.53
N ALA A 22 -11.09 -0.37 -8.29
CA ALA A 22 -12.43 -0.74 -7.84
C ALA A 22 -13.55 0.08 -8.48
N ALA A 23 -13.25 1.29 -8.96
CA ALA A 23 -14.21 2.11 -9.71
C ALA A 23 -14.53 1.52 -11.09
N TYR A 24 -13.65 0.67 -11.63
CA TYR A 24 -13.91 -0.10 -12.84
C TYR A 24 -14.63 -1.40 -12.46
N ASN A 25 -15.95 -1.40 -12.64
CA ASN A 25 -16.80 -2.56 -12.37
C ASN A 25 -16.77 -3.56 -13.52
N GLU A 26 -16.68 -4.84 -13.18
CA GLU A 26 -16.99 -5.91 -14.11
C GLU A 26 -18.52 -6.09 -14.17
N PRO A 27 -19.16 -6.05 -15.35
CA PRO A 27 -20.63 -6.10 -15.45
C PRO A 27 -21.26 -7.40 -14.94
N THR A 28 -20.45 -8.44 -14.74
CA THR A 28 -20.88 -9.79 -14.35
C THR A 28 -20.86 -10.06 -12.84
N ALA A 29 -20.22 -9.23 -12.02
CA ALA A 29 -20.07 -9.46 -10.58
C ALA A 29 -20.57 -8.26 -9.75
N ALA A 30 -21.78 -8.40 -9.20
CA ALA A 30 -22.50 -7.29 -8.56
C ALA A 30 -21.80 -6.65 -7.34
N ASN A 31 -20.82 -7.33 -6.72
CA ASN A 31 -20.20 -6.92 -5.45
C ASN A 31 -18.65 -6.95 -5.47
N SER A 32 -18.04 -7.00 -6.65
CA SER A 32 -16.58 -7.04 -6.81
C SER A 32 -16.12 -6.25 -8.02
N GLY A 33 -14.97 -5.57 -7.89
CA GLY A 33 -14.33 -4.85 -8.99
C GLY A 33 -13.80 -5.79 -10.08
N HIS A 34 -13.17 -5.21 -11.10
CA HIS A 34 -12.56 -5.97 -12.20
C HIS A 34 -11.51 -7.00 -11.72
N LEU A 35 -11.55 -8.21 -12.30
CA LEU A 35 -10.61 -9.27 -12.00
C LEU A 35 -9.27 -9.03 -12.69
N LEU A 36 -8.22 -8.82 -11.89
CA LEU A 36 -6.86 -8.53 -12.37
C LEU A 36 -5.83 -9.45 -11.73
N HIS A 37 -4.69 -9.64 -12.38
CA HIS A 37 -3.54 -10.26 -11.72
C HIS A 37 -2.96 -9.28 -10.69
N LEU A 38 -2.39 -9.80 -9.60
CA LEU A 38 -1.81 -8.94 -8.56
C LEU A 38 -0.74 -7.98 -9.10
N ASN A 39 -0.03 -8.38 -10.16
CA ASN A 39 0.99 -7.55 -10.80
C ASN A 39 0.40 -6.32 -11.51
N ASP A 40 -0.83 -6.42 -12.01
CA ASP A 40 -1.53 -5.32 -12.68
C ASP A 40 -2.13 -4.33 -11.66
N LEU A 41 -2.32 -4.78 -10.41
CA LEU A 41 -2.70 -3.93 -9.28
C LEU A 41 -1.53 -3.11 -8.73
N VAL A 42 -0.28 -3.41 -9.11
CA VAL A 42 0.89 -2.67 -8.62
C VAL A 42 0.94 -1.32 -9.35
N PRO A 43 0.92 -0.18 -8.62
CA PRO A 43 1.05 1.14 -9.25
C PRO A 43 2.40 1.30 -9.98
N TYR A 44 2.39 2.04 -11.08
CA TYR A 44 3.57 2.32 -11.89
C TYR A 44 4.36 3.52 -11.34
N GLY A 45 5.12 3.30 -10.27
CA GLY A 45 5.98 4.31 -9.64
C GLY A 45 7.45 3.83 -9.55
N LEU A 46 8.40 4.76 -9.39
CA LEU A 46 9.82 4.42 -9.27
C LEU A 46 10.09 3.53 -8.04
N VAL A 47 9.54 3.94 -6.89
CA VAL A 47 9.73 3.23 -5.62
C VAL A 47 8.92 1.92 -5.62
N THR A 48 7.70 1.95 -6.12
CA THR A 48 6.85 0.76 -6.16
C THR A 48 7.40 -0.31 -7.09
N ASN A 49 8.02 0.07 -8.20
CA ASN A 49 8.70 -0.87 -9.08
C ASN A 49 9.93 -1.52 -8.42
N LEU A 50 10.69 -0.77 -7.60
CA LEU A 50 11.81 -1.32 -6.83
C LEU A 50 11.34 -2.35 -5.80
N PHE A 51 10.18 -2.13 -5.17
CA PHE A 51 9.60 -3.02 -4.15
C PHE A 51 8.53 -3.97 -4.70
N ARG A 52 8.42 -4.15 -6.02
CA ARG A 52 7.33 -4.89 -6.68
C ARG A 52 7.04 -6.25 -6.05
N GLN A 53 8.05 -7.08 -5.83
CA GLN A 53 7.87 -8.41 -5.21
C GLN A 53 7.30 -8.31 -3.79
N LYS A 54 7.72 -7.30 -3.01
CA LYS A 54 7.21 -7.09 -1.65
C LYS A 54 5.78 -6.54 -1.66
N ILE A 55 5.44 -5.73 -2.65
CA ILE A 55 4.07 -5.26 -2.86
C ILE A 55 3.14 -6.43 -3.17
N LEU A 56 3.55 -7.37 -4.04
CA LEU A 56 2.78 -8.58 -4.31
C LEU A 56 2.50 -9.38 -3.03
N GLN A 57 3.52 -9.52 -2.16
CA GLN A 57 3.37 -10.16 -0.85
C GLN A 57 2.42 -9.36 0.08
N ILE A 58 2.45 -8.03 0.05
CA ILE A 58 1.50 -7.18 0.81
C ILE A 58 0.08 -7.39 0.30
N PHE A 59 -0.14 -7.36 -1.02
CA PHE A 59 -1.45 -7.59 -1.60
C PHE A 59 -2.00 -8.96 -1.23
N TYR A 60 -1.18 -9.99 -1.25
CA TYR A 60 -1.59 -11.34 -0.91
C TYR A 60 -1.81 -11.54 0.60
N TYR A 61 -0.78 -11.36 1.42
CA TYR A 61 -0.85 -11.71 2.85
C TYR A 61 -1.64 -10.71 3.68
N LYS A 62 -1.62 -9.43 3.32
CA LYS A 62 -2.33 -8.41 4.09
C LYS A 62 -3.67 -8.09 3.46
N TYR A 63 -3.67 -7.65 2.21
CA TYR A 63 -4.89 -7.09 1.63
C TYR A 63 -5.89 -8.17 1.24
N HIS A 64 -5.44 -9.36 0.83
CA HIS A 64 -6.33 -10.50 0.61
C HIS A 64 -6.62 -11.25 1.92
N LYS A 65 -5.61 -11.77 2.62
CA LYS A 65 -5.83 -12.68 3.76
C LYS A 65 -6.18 -12.00 5.09
N GLN A 66 -5.66 -10.79 5.38
CA GLN A 66 -5.79 -10.16 6.70
C GLN A 66 -6.90 -9.09 6.74
N TYR A 67 -7.05 -8.29 5.69
CA TYR A 67 -7.95 -7.13 5.67
C TYR A 67 -9.20 -7.34 4.80
N ASP A 68 -9.24 -8.41 4.02
CA ASP A 68 -10.33 -8.76 3.09
C ASP A 68 -10.64 -7.66 2.04
N PHE A 69 -9.62 -6.90 1.63
CA PHE A 69 -9.72 -5.89 0.57
C PHE A 69 -9.78 -6.51 -0.83
N LEU A 70 -9.11 -7.65 -0.99
CA LEU A 70 -9.04 -8.39 -2.25
C LEU A 70 -9.71 -9.76 -2.10
N ARG A 71 -10.49 -10.15 -3.10
CA ARG A 71 -11.08 -11.49 -3.23
C ARG A 71 -10.45 -12.21 -4.41
N ALA A 72 -9.96 -13.42 -4.18
CA ALA A 72 -9.44 -14.27 -5.24
C ALA A 72 -10.60 -14.96 -5.98
N GLU A 73 -10.49 -15.10 -7.30
CA GLU A 73 -11.44 -15.83 -8.14
C GLU A 73 -11.41 -17.35 -7.86
N ALA A 74 -10.21 -17.89 -7.68
CA ALA A 74 -9.95 -19.27 -7.32
C ALA A 74 -9.01 -19.32 -6.10
N LYS A 75 -8.99 -20.44 -5.36
CA LYS A 75 -8.04 -20.62 -4.28
C LYS A 75 -6.62 -20.67 -4.87
N PRO A 76 -5.73 -19.72 -4.52
CA PRO A 76 -4.36 -19.71 -5.01
C PRO A 76 -3.59 -20.91 -4.44
N ASP A 77 -2.63 -21.44 -5.21
CA ASP A 77 -1.74 -22.51 -4.76
C ASP A 77 -0.71 -21.93 -3.78
N GLU A 78 -0.77 -22.36 -2.52
CA GLU A 78 0.09 -21.88 -1.45
C GLU A 78 1.26 -22.87 -1.28
N SER A 79 2.33 -22.69 -2.05
CA SER A 79 3.61 -23.37 -1.77
C SER A 79 4.46 -22.54 -0.80
N ASP A 80 5.11 -23.21 0.16
CA ASP A 80 5.82 -22.58 1.28
C ASP A 80 6.82 -21.50 0.81
N ASN A 81 6.59 -20.27 1.25
CA ASN A 81 7.44 -19.07 1.15
C ASN A 81 7.53 -18.30 -0.18
N GLU A 82 6.97 -18.79 -1.28
CA GLU A 82 6.86 -18.01 -2.53
C GLU A 82 5.42 -17.92 -3.00
N VAL A 83 4.87 -16.70 -2.95
CA VAL A 83 3.51 -16.42 -3.45
C VAL A 83 3.56 -16.46 -4.97
N ASP A 84 3.36 -17.63 -5.56
CA ASP A 84 3.08 -17.76 -6.99
C ASP A 84 1.58 -17.56 -7.25
N ALA A 85 1.16 -16.30 -7.18
CA ALA A 85 -0.20 -15.89 -7.53
C ALA A 85 -0.36 -15.65 -9.05
N SER A 86 0.58 -16.10 -9.89
CA SER A 86 0.57 -15.84 -11.34
C SER A 86 -0.68 -16.37 -12.03
N GLY A 87 -1.22 -17.50 -11.58
CA GLY A 87 -2.45 -18.10 -12.13
C GLY A 87 -3.76 -17.60 -11.53
N SER A 88 -3.72 -16.79 -10.46
CA SER A 88 -4.93 -16.37 -9.72
C SER A 88 -5.25 -14.90 -9.96
N ARG A 89 -6.52 -14.61 -10.25
CA ARG A 89 -7.04 -13.26 -10.39
C ARG A 89 -7.69 -12.80 -9.10
N PHE A 90 -7.58 -11.50 -8.85
CA PHE A 90 -8.11 -10.85 -7.66
C PHE A 90 -8.98 -9.67 -8.08
N ALA A 91 -10.09 -9.51 -7.38
CA ALA A 91 -10.96 -8.35 -7.49
C ALA A 91 -10.99 -7.60 -6.17
N VAL A 92 -11.13 -6.27 -6.25
CA VAL A 92 -11.37 -5.45 -5.07
C VAL A 92 -12.77 -5.71 -4.53
N SER A 93 -12.90 -5.96 -3.23
CA SER A 93 -14.20 -6.16 -2.58
C SER A 93 -14.89 -4.82 -2.36
N HIS A 94 -16.05 -4.60 -3.00
CA HIS A 94 -16.82 -3.38 -2.81
C HIS A 94 -17.32 -3.20 -1.37
N ASP A 95 -17.61 -4.31 -0.67
CA ASP A 95 -18.00 -4.32 0.75
C ASP A 95 -16.95 -3.66 1.65
N SER A 96 -15.68 -3.67 1.23
CA SER A 96 -14.55 -3.16 2.00
C SER A 96 -14.14 -1.72 1.66
N LEU A 97 -14.73 -1.11 0.62
CA LEU A 97 -14.34 0.22 0.12
C LEU A 97 -14.44 1.32 1.18
N HIS A 98 -15.45 1.26 2.06
CA HIS A 98 -15.58 2.20 3.17
C HIS A 98 -14.35 2.21 4.09
N ARG A 99 -13.63 1.08 4.20
CA ARG A 99 -12.40 0.96 5.00
C ARG A 99 -11.19 1.56 4.29
N PHE A 100 -11.19 1.68 2.96
CA PHE A 100 -10.03 2.15 2.20
C PHE A 100 -9.71 3.60 2.56
N ILE A 101 -10.75 4.44 2.69
CA ILE A 101 -10.57 5.83 3.14
C ILE A 101 -9.95 5.90 4.54
N SER A 102 -10.38 5.03 5.45
CA SER A 102 -9.83 4.95 6.81
C SER A 102 -8.36 4.52 6.78
N PHE A 103 -8.01 3.49 6.03
CA PHE A 103 -6.62 3.03 5.90
C PHE A 103 -5.71 4.06 5.24
N ARG A 104 -6.19 4.73 4.18
CA ARG A 104 -5.46 5.84 3.56
C ARG A 104 -5.10 6.92 4.58
N ARG A 105 -6.06 7.31 5.43
CA ARG A 105 -5.81 8.28 6.51
C ARG A 105 -4.79 7.76 7.52
N VAL A 106 -4.85 6.49 7.88
CA VAL A 106 -3.87 5.88 8.79
C VAL A 106 -2.46 5.96 8.22
N TYR A 107 -2.26 5.67 6.93
CA TYR A 107 -0.94 5.78 6.29
C TYR A 107 -0.43 7.23 6.25
N VAL A 108 -1.30 8.19 5.92
CA VAL A 108 -0.97 9.63 5.96
C VAL A 108 -0.52 10.05 7.36
N VAL A 109 -1.31 9.70 8.38
CA VAL A 109 -1.02 10.02 9.79
C VAL A 109 0.26 9.33 10.25
N ALA A 110 0.47 8.06 9.92
CA ALA A 110 1.68 7.35 10.26
C ALA A 110 2.93 8.03 9.69
N GLY A 111 2.87 8.52 8.44
CA GLY A 111 3.95 9.29 7.84
C GLY A 111 4.21 10.63 8.56
N VAL A 112 3.16 11.33 9.00
CA VAL A 112 3.28 12.58 9.78
C VAL A 112 3.90 12.30 11.16
N VAL A 113 3.43 11.26 11.85
CA VAL A 113 3.97 10.83 13.15
C VAL A 113 5.44 10.45 13.00
N PHE A 114 5.80 9.70 11.96
CA PHE A 114 7.19 9.33 11.67
C PHE A 114 8.07 10.57 11.45
N ASN A 115 7.61 11.53 10.65
CA ASN A 115 8.32 12.78 10.42
C ASN A 115 8.50 13.55 11.73
N PHE A 116 7.42 13.72 12.51
CA PHE A 116 7.46 14.40 13.80
C PHE A 116 8.43 13.76 14.78
N VAL A 117 8.37 12.43 14.96
CA VAL A 117 9.28 11.70 15.87
C VAL A 117 10.73 11.86 15.42
N THR A 118 11.00 11.80 14.12
CA THR A 118 12.36 11.94 13.58
C THR A 118 12.88 13.36 13.79
N SER A 119 12.11 14.39 13.47
CA SER A 119 12.47 15.79 13.71
C SER A 119 12.65 16.09 15.20
N PHE A 120 11.80 15.53 16.06
CA PHE A 120 11.95 15.67 17.50
C PHE A 120 13.22 14.99 18.01
N ALA A 121 13.55 13.79 17.52
CA ALA A 121 14.79 13.12 17.85
C ALA A 121 16.01 13.94 17.42
N VAL A 122 16.01 14.50 16.20
CA VAL A 122 17.09 15.40 15.73
C VAL A 122 17.21 16.62 16.64
N LEU A 123 16.09 17.19 17.08
CA LEU A 123 16.10 18.35 17.99
C LEU A 123 16.74 18.04 19.34
N LEU A 124 16.62 16.80 19.86
CA LEU A 124 17.25 16.41 21.14
C LEU A 124 18.78 16.40 21.07
N PHE A 125 19.37 16.19 19.89
CA PHE A 125 20.81 16.05 19.71
C PHE A 125 21.45 17.16 18.86
N GLY A 126 20.64 18.08 18.33
CA GLY A 126 21.06 19.12 17.41
C GLY A 126 20.40 20.47 17.70
N ASP A 127 20.12 21.23 16.65
CA ASP A 127 19.46 22.53 16.73
C ASP A 127 18.11 22.53 15.98
N LEU A 128 17.35 23.62 16.17
CA LEU A 128 16.06 23.80 15.52
C LEU A 128 16.20 23.81 13.99
N THR A 129 17.28 24.39 13.47
CA THR A 129 17.54 24.48 12.04
C THR A 129 17.65 23.10 11.41
N LEU A 130 18.46 22.21 11.99
CA LEU A 130 18.61 20.84 11.53
C LEU A 130 17.30 20.07 11.62
N ALA A 131 16.56 20.20 12.73
CA ALA A 131 15.27 19.52 12.90
C ALA A 131 14.24 19.91 11.82
N LEU A 132 14.20 21.21 11.47
CA LEU A 132 13.34 21.73 10.40
C LEU A 132 13.80 21.26 9.01
N LEU A 133 15.10 21.29 8.73
CA LEU A 133 15.66 20.81 7.47
C LEU A 133 15.39 19.31 7.27
N THR A 134 15.55 18.50 8.33
CA THR A 134 15.19 17.08 8.30
C THR A 134 13.70 16.90 8.03
N SER A 135 12.83 17.70 8.65
CA SER A 135 11.38 17.59 8.43
C SER A 135 10.99 17.89 6.99
N LEU A 136 11.56 18.96 6.44
CA LEU A 136 11.37 19.37 5.05
C LEU A 136 11.91 18.32 4.07
N ALA A 137 13.07 17.75 4.36
CA ALA A 137 13.67 16.71 3.52
C ALA A 137 12.83 15.43 3.50
N ILE A 138 12.36 14.95 4.66
CA ILE A 138 11.50 13.76 4.76
C ILE A 138 10.20 13.98 4.00
N GLU A 139 9.54 15.12 4.20
CA GLU A 139 8.30 15.44 3.49
C GLU A 139 8.51 15.59 1.99
N GLY A 140 9.61 16.24 1.59
CA GLY A 140 10.00 16.40 0.19
C GLY A 140 10.21 15.05 -0.50
N LEU A 141 11.00 14.16 0.11
CA LEU A 141 11.20 12.79 -0.39
C LEU A 141 9.89 12.00 -0.46
N ARG A 142 9.04 12.12 0.57
CA ARG A 142 7.73 11.45 0.60
C ARG A 142 6.82 11.90 -0.53
N ARG A 143 6.86 13.18 -0.92
CA ARG A 143 6.09 13.71 -2.05
C ARG A 143 6.70 13.31 -3.39
N LEU A 144 8.02 13.34 -3.51
CA LEU A 144 8.72 12.92 -4.73
C LEU A 144 8.51 11.43 -5.01
N ALA A 145 8.45 10.58 -3.99
CA ALA A 145 8.17 9.16 -4.13
C ALA A 145 6.76 8.86 -4.70
N ARG A 146 5.84 9.83 -4.67
CA ARG A 146 4.46 9.72 -5.17
C ARG A 146 4.26 10.30 -6.57
N LEU A 147 5.25 11.04 -7.08
CA LEU A 147 5.23 11.64 -8.43
C LEU A 147 5.76 10.61 -9.45
#